data_AF-A0A933KTN3-F1
#
_entry.id   AF-A0A933KTN3-F1
#
_cell.length_a   1.000
_cell.length_b   1.000
_cell.length_c   1.000
_cell.angle_alpha   90.00
_cell.angle_beta   90.00
_cell.angle_gamma   90.00
#
_symmetry.space_group_name_H-M   'P 1'
#
loop_
_entity.id
_entity.type
_entity.pdbx_description
1 polymer ?
#
loop_
_entity_poly.entity_id
_entity_poly.type
_entity_poly.pdbx_seq_one_letter_code
_entity_poly.pdbx_strand_id
1 'polypeptide(L)' 'MPKLTVEGFPAVDVEHGKRLVLAIEEDAHVDILHAC' A
#
# COMPACT_ATOMS: atom_id res chain seq x y z
N MET A 1 8.99 10.58 -2.55
CA MET A 1 7.91 9.67 -2.14
C MET A 1 8.57 8.38 -1.69
N PRO A 2 8.31 7.87 -0.48
CA PRO A 2 8.74 6.53 -0.10
C PRO A 2 8.18 5.48 -1.08
N LYS A 3 8.90 4.37 -1.22
CA LYS A 3 8.53 3.29 -2.12
C LYS A 3 7.99 2.11 -1.30
N LEU A 4 6.80 1.63 -1.67
CA LEU A 4 6.16 0.46 -1.07
C LEU A 4 6.36 -0.75 -2.00
N THR A 5 6.71 -1.89 -1.41
CA THR A 5 6.80 -3.18 -2.10
C THR A 5 5.89 -4.17 -1.40
N VAL A 6 4.99 -4.80 -2.15
CA VAL A 6 4.14 -5.90 -1.68
C VAL A 6 4.48 -7.14 -2.49
N GLU A 7 4.62 -8.29 -1.82
CA GLU A 7 4.95 -9.54 -2.49
C GLU A 7 3.90 -9.89 -3.55
N GLY A 8 4.35 -10.19 -4.77
CA GLY A 8 3.47 -10.49 -5.90
C GLY A 8 2.90 -9.26 -6.64
N PHE A 9 3.21 -8.04 -6.19
CA PHE A 9 2.76 -6.79 -6.82
C PHE A 9 3.94 -5.91 -7.24
N PRO A 10 3.78 -5.05 -8.27
CA PRO A 10 4.77 -4.04 -8.59
C PRO A 10 5.01 -3.08 -7.42
N ALA A 11 6.22 -2.54 -7.35
CA ALA A 11 6.53 -1.50 -6.38
C ALA A 11 5.85 -0.18 -6.77
N VAL A 12 5.28 0.53 -5.80
CA VAL A 12 4.54 1.78 -6.00
C VAL A 12 5.12 2.91 -5.15
N ASP A 13 5.08 4.13 -5.67
CA ASP A 13 5.41 5.33 -4.90
C ASP A 13 4.21 5.72 -4.03
N VAL A 14 4.45 6.04 -2.77
CA VAL A 14 3.39 6.40 -1.82
C VAL A 14 3.69 7.71 -1.12
N GLU A 15 2.64 8.38 -0.64
CA GLU A 15 2.78 9.64 0.09
C GLU A 15 3.47 9.41 1.45
N HIS A 16 4.33 10.36 1.85
CA HIS A 16 4.98 10.29 3.14
C HIS A 16 3.96 10.52 4.29
N GLY A 17 3.95 9.64 5.28
CA GLY A 17 3.03 9.73 6.41
C GLY A 17 1.65 9.11 6.16
N LYS A 18 1.36 8.62 4.94
CA LYS A 18 0.14 7.84 4.66
C LYS A 18 0.13 6.56 5.50
N ARG A 19 -1.05 6.18 5.99
CA ARG A 19 -1.21 4.92 6.74
C ARG A 19 -0.89 3.74 5.82
N LEU A 20 -0.07 2.80 6.29
CA LEU A 20 0.35 1.64 5.51
C LEU A 20 -0.84 0.83 4.96
N VAL A 21 -1.90 0.67 5.76
CA VAL A 21 -3.13 -0.03 5.35
C VAL A 21 -3.78 0.61 4.10
N LEU A 22 -3.89 1.95 4.09
CA LEU A 22 -4.43 2.69 2.95
C LEU A 22 -3.48 2.65 1.75
N ALA A 23 -2.17 2.64 1.99
CA ALA A 23 -1.20 2.54 0.92
C ALA A 23 -1.24 1.18 0.20
N ILE A 24 -1.49 0.10 0.95
CA ILE A 24 -1.63 -1.25 0.39
C ILE A 24 -2.92 -1.37 -0.43
N GLU A 25 -4.04 -0.87 0.08
CA GLU A 25 -5.34 -0.94 -0.61
C GLU A 25 -5.43 0.04 -1.80
N GLU A 26 -5.13 1.32 -1.58
CA GLU A 26 -5.42 2.38 -2.56
C GLU A 26 -4.32 2.55 -3.61
N ASP A 27 -3.04 2.40 -3.23
CA ASP A 27 -1.92 2.67 -4.14
C ASP A 27 -1.38 1.38 -4.76
N ALA A 28 -1.26 0.30 -3.97
CA ALA A 28 -0.83 -1.00 -4.47
C ALA A 28 -1.98 -1.87 -5.01
N HIS A 29 -3.24 -1.45 -4.83
CA HIS A 29 -4.44 -2.17 -5.26
C HIS A 29 -4.49 -3.63 -4.77
N VAL A 30 -4.00 -3.85 -3.55
CA VAL A 30 -4.00 -5.16 -2.91
C VAL A 30 -5.20 -5.24 -1.99
N ASP A 31 -6.07 -6.20 -2.26
CA ASP A 31 -7.19 -6.50 -1.36
C ASP A 31 -6.64 -7.06 -0.04
N ILE A 32 -7.10 -6.50 1.08
CA ILE A 32 -6.66 -6.86 2.42
C ILE A 32 -7.85 -6.97 3.36
N LEU A 33 -7.84 -8.00 4.21
CA LEU A 33 -8.90 -8.18 5.19
C LEU A 33 -8.81 -7.08 6.27
N HIS A 34 -9.76 -6.16 6.24
CA HIS A 34 -9.97 -5.18 7.30
C HIS A 34 -10.78 -5.80 8.45
N ALA A 35 -10.16 -5.90 9.62
CA ALA A 35 -10.84 -6.30 10.86
C ALA A 35 -11.32 -5.07 11.66
N CYS A 36 -11.88 -4.09 10.95
CA CYS A 36 -12.30 -2.79 11.48
C CYS A 36 -13.78 -2.76 11.86
#